data_AF-A0A8T5MPA2-F1
#
_entry.id   AF-A0A8T5MPA2-F1
#
_cell.length_a   1.000
_cell.length_b   1.000
_cell.length_c   1.000
_cell.angle_alpha   90.00
_cell.angle_beta   90.00
_cell.angle_gamma   90.00
#
_symmetry.space_group_name_H-M   'P 1'
#
loop_
_entity.id
_entity.type
_entity.pdbx_description
1 polymer ?
#
loop_
_entity_poly.entity_id
_entity_poly.type
_entity_poly.pdbx_seq_one_letter_code
_entity_poly.pdbx_strand_id
1 'polypeptide(L)'
;MAELINKKIEETLIQVGLRVAKRGEGALFVVGKVDYKPLVDQSVPPFKVYENPKLLESLALMDGAVVINEEGFMEAYGVRIKSKKVLKNFGTRH
;
A
#
# COMPACT_ATOMS: atom_id res chain seq x y z
N MET A 1 4.15 19.92 -10.56
CA MET A 1 3.34 18.75 -10.97
C MET A 1 3.56 17.56 -10.04
N ALA A 2 4.79 17.09 -9.85
CA ALA A 2 5.10 15.99 -8.93
C ALA A 2 4.62 16.22 -7.48
N GLU A 3 4.83 17.44 -6.95
CA GLU A 3 4.42 17.80 -5.58
C GLU A 3 2.90 17.70 -5.35
N LEU A 4 2.09 18.04 -6.36
CA LEU A 4 0.64 17.93 -6.27
C LEU A 4 0.17 16.47 -6.26
N ILE A 5 0.88 15.59 -6.97
CA ILE A 5 0.60 14.15 -7.01
C ILE A 5 0.95 13.54 -5.65
N ASN A 6 2.12 13.86 -5.08
CA ASN A 6 2.52 13.38 -3.76
C ASN A 6 1.50 13.75 -2.69
N LYS A 7 1.04 15.01 -2.67
CA LYS A 7 0.02 15.44 -1.72
C LYS A 7 -1.28 14.65 -1.83
N LYS A 8 -1.75 14.36 -3.05
CA LYS A 8 -2.95 13.53 -3.27
C LYS A 8 -2.75 12.09 -2.81
N ILE A 9 -1.57 11.50 -3.05
CA ILE A 9 -1.23 10.16 -2.57
C ILE A 9 -1.23 10.16 -1.04
N GLU A 10 -0.51 11.08 -0.40
CA GLU A 10 -0.44 11.20 1.06
C GLU A 10 -1.82 11.36 1.70
N GLU A 11 -2.64 12.30 1.20
CA GLU A 11 -4.00 12.51 1.68
C GLU A 11 -4.83 11.23 1.56
N THR A 12 -4.71 10.53 0.43
CA THR A 12 -5.42 9.26 0.20
C THR A 12 -4.96 8.17 1.15
N LEU A 13 -3.65 8.00 1.33
CA LEU A 13 -3.07 6.99 2.22
C LEU A 13 -3.44 7.24 3.68
N ILE A 14 -3.43 8.50 4.11
CA ILE A 14 -3.88 8.88 5.45
C ILE A 14 -5.36 8.57 5.63
N GLN A 15 -6.21 8.95 4.67
CA GLN A 15 -7.65 8.67 4.75
C GLN A 15 -7.95 7.17 4.79
N VAL A 16 -7.33 6.38 3.92
CA VAL A 16 -7.47 4.92 3.91
C VAL A 16 -6.92 4.32 5.21
N GLY A 17 -5.72 4.72 5.64
CA GLY A 17 -5.09 4.26 6.88
C GLY A 17 -5.96 4.53 8.11
N LEU A 18 -6.59 5.70 8.20
CA LEU A 18 -7.54 6.02 9.27
C LEU A 18 -8.78 5.12 9.24
N ARG A 19 -9.29 4.76 8.06
CA ARG A 19 -10.42 3.83 7.94
C ARG A 19 -10.06 2.41 8.33
N VAL A 20 -8.90 1.93 7.89
CA VAL A 20 -8.35 0.61 8.26
C VAL A 20 -8.15 0.54 9.79
N ALA A 21 -7.52 1.55 10.38
CA ALA A 21 -7.28 1.63 11.81
C ALA A 21 -8.59 1.64 12.64
N LYS A 22 -9.63 2.35 12.18
CA LYS A 22 -10.96 2.36 12.83
C LYS A 22 -11.62 0.98 12.87
N ARG A 23 -11.25 0.06 11.98
CA ARG A 23 -11.75 -1.32 11.96
C ARG A 23 -10.92 -2.27 12.82
N GLY A 24 -9.82 -1.79 13.43
CA GLY A 24 -8.88 -2.64 14.17
C GLY A 24 -7.98 -3.49 13.28
N GLU A 25 -7.93 -3.19 11.98
CA GLU A 25 -7.09 -3.88 11.01
C GLU A 25 -5.79 -3.12 10.77
N GLY A 26 -4.82 -3.77 10.14
CA GLY A 26 -3.54 -3.17 9.78
C GLY A 26 -3.29 -3.27 8.29
N ALA A 27 -2.67 -2.25 7.72
CA ALA A 27 -2.26 -2.20 6.32
C ALA A 27 -0.80 -1.77 6.21
N LEU A 28 -0.11 -2.19 5.15
CA LEU A 28 1.24 -1.75 4.81
C LEU A 28 1.25 -1.17 3.40
N PHE A 29 1.59 0.11 3.29
CA PHE A 29 1.78 0.82 2.03
C PHE A 29 3.26 1.06 1.80
N VAL A 30 3.75 0.75 0.60
CA VAL A 30 5.09 1.11 0.16
C VAL A 30 4.98 2.00 -1.06
N VAL A 31 5.54 3.21 -0.98
CA VAL A 31 5.60 4.15 -2.09
C VAL A 31 7.02 4.17 -2.64
N GLY A 32 7.16 3.94 -3.95
CA GLY A 32 8.44 3.88 -4.66
C GLY A 32 8.86 2.46 -5.03
N LYS A 33 10.15 2.30 -5.34
CA LYS A 33 10.71 1.02 -5.82
C LYS A 33 11.09 0.09 -4.67
N VAL A 34 10.58 -1.14 -4.71
CA VAL A 34 10.89 -2.16 -3.70
C VAL A 34 10.86 -3.56 -4.31
N ASP A 35 11.73 -4.45 -3.82
CA ASP A 35 11.68 -5.87 -4.18
C ASP A 35 10.58 -6.58 -3.38
N TYR A 36 9.73 -7.34 -4.06
CA TYR A 36 8.67 -8.09 -3.42
C TYR A 36 8.47 -9.49 -4.03
N LYS A 37 7.61 -10.29 -3.39
CA LYS A 37 7.09 -11.55 -3.91
C LYS A 37 5.56 -11.55 -3.76
N PRO A 38 4.78 -11.81 -4.81
CA PRO A 38 3.33 -11.97 -4.69
C PRO A 38 2.96 -13.11 -3.75
N LEU A 39 1.97 -12.88 -2.88
CA LEU A 39 1.34 -13.92 -2.06
C LEU A 39 0.01 -14.39 -2.66
N VAL A 40 -0.55 -13.60 -3.57
CA VAL A 40 -1.82 -13.85 -4.26
C VAL A 40 -1.70 -13.51 -5.74
N ASP A 41 -2.61 -14.04 -6.55
CA ASP A 41 -2.72 -13.70 -7.97
C ASP A 41 -3.11 -12.23 -8.17
N GLN A 42 -2.36 -11.55 -9.03
CA GLN A 42 -2.52 -10.12 -9.31
C GLN A 42 -3.44 -9.93 -10.53
N SER A 43 -4.75 -9.92 -10.31
CA SER A 43 -5.75 -9.77 -11.37
C SER A 43 -6.26 -8.34 -11.52
N VAL A 44 -6.11 -7.50 -10.50
CA VAL A 44 -6.54 -6.10 -10.56
C VAL A 44 -5.53 -5.30 -11.39
N PRO A 45 -5.97 -4.59 -12.44
CA PRO A 45 -5.07 -3.79 -13.27
C PRO A 45 -4.53 -2.58 -12.49
N PRO A 46 -3.37 -2.04 -12.89
CA PRO A 46 -2.84 -0.82 -12.30
C PRO A 46 -3.84 0.34 -12.39
N PHE A 47 -3.97 1.08 -11.29
CA PHE A 47 -4.87 2.23 -11.20
C PHE A 47 -4.29 3.30 -10.26
N LYS A 48 -4.72 4.54 -10.44
CA LYS A 48 -4.32 5.65 -9.56
C LYS A 48 -5.03 5.55 -8.23
N VAL A 49 -4.26 5.40 -7.14
CA VAL A 49 -4.83 5.13 -5.82
C VAL A 49 -5.75 6.23 -5.31
N TYR A 50 -5.47 7.48 -5.67
CA TYR A 50 -6.27 8.66 -5.30
C TYR A 50 -7.58 8.78 -6.09
N GLU A 51 -7.72 8.08 -7.23
CA GLU A 51 -8.96 8.07 -8.00
C GLU A 51 -9.93 6.99 -7.51
N ASN A 52 -9.42 5.91 -6.91
CA ASN A 52 -10.23 4.83 -6.36
C ASN A 52 -9.78 4.39 -4.95
N PRO A 53 -10.00 5.23 -3.92
CA PRO A 53 -9.53 4.96 -2.57
C PRO A 53 -10.27 3.80 -1.88
N LYS A 54 -11.47 3.44 -2.34
CA LYS A 54 -12.21 2.29 -1.82
C LYS A 54 -11.57 0.97 -2.27
N LEU A 55 -11.16 0.89 -3.54
CA LEU A 55 -10.43 -0.28 -4.03
C LEU A 55 -9.07 -0.41 -3.34
N LEU A 56 -8.35 0.70 -3.15
CA LEU A 56 -7.11 0.71 -2.37
C LEU A 56 -7.34 0.15 -0.96
N GLU A 57 -8.39 0.58 -0.26
CA GLU A 57 -8.74 0.07 1.07
C GLU A 57 -8.97 -1.44 1.04
N SER A 58 -9.77 -1.96 0.11
CA SER A 58 -10.01 -3.40 -0.01
C SER A 58 -8.73 -4.21 -0.27
N LEU A 59 -7.83 -3.70 -1.11
CA LEU A 59 -6.54 -4.35 -1.40
C LEU A 59 -5.59 -4.27 -0.20
N ALA A 60 -5.66 -3.19 0.59
CA ALA A 60 -4.82 -2.96 1.75
C ALA A 60 -5.19 -3.84 2.96
N LEU A 61 -6.43 -4.34 3.01
CA LEU A 61 -6.90 -5.29 4.02
C LEU A 61 -6.45 -6.73 3.71
N MET A 62 -5.99 -7.02 2.49
CA MET A 62 -5.40 -8.31 2.17
C MET A 62 -4.06 -8.50 2.89
N ASP A 63 -3.68 -9.76 3.16
CA ASP A 63 -2.40 -10.05 3.81
C ASP A 63 -1.21 -9.61 2.94
N GLY A 64 -0.23 -8.96 3.55
CA GLY A 64 0.95 -8.41 2.88
C GLY A 64 0.92 -6.88 2.78
N ALA A 65 1.46 -6.37 1.67
CA ALA A 65 1.60 -4.95 1.40
C ALA A 65 0.98 -4.56 0.05
N VAL A 66 0.68 -3.27 -0.09
CA VAL A 66 0.37 -2.62 -1.37
C VAL A 66 1.57 -1.78 -1.80
N VAL A 67 2.02 -1.96 -3.04
CA VAL A 67 3.12 -1.22 -3.65
C VAL A 67 2.55 -0.20 -4.62
N ILE A 68 2.98 1.06 -4.45
CA ILE A 68 2.52 2.21 -5.20
C ILE A 68 3.75 2.89 -5.78
N ASN A 69 3.74 3.21 -7.07
CA ASN A 69 4.85 3.94 -7.66
C ASN A 69 4.78 5.45 -7.41
N GLU A 70 5.83 6.17 -7.79
CA GLU A 70 5.95 7.62 -7.57
C GLU A 70 4.91 8.44 -8.38
N GLU A 71 4.26 7.83 -9.38
CA GLU A 71 3.18 8.42 -10.15
C GLU A 71 1.80 8.22 -9.50
N GLY A 72 1.74 7.44 -8.41
CA GLY A 72 0.53 7.14 -7.65
C GLY A 72 -0.27 5.95 -8.20
N PHE A 73 0.30 5.14 -9.08
CA PHE A 73 -0.32 3.89 -9.52
C PHE A 73 -0.01 2.76 -8.57
N MET A 74 -1.04 1.97 -8.25
CA MET A 74 -0.86 0.67 -7.60
C MET A 74 -0.21 -0.29 -8.61
N GLU A 75 0.96 -0.82 -8.26
CA GLU A 75 1.70 -1.79 -9.08
C GLU A 75 1.49 -3.23 -8.61
N ALA A 76 1.32 -3.42 -7.30
CA ALA A 76 1.07 -4.74 -6.72
C ALA A 76 0.33 -4.63 -5.38
N TYR A 77 -0.36 -5.71 -5.00
CA TYR A 77 -1.06 -5.86 -3.73
C TYR A 77 -0.91 -7.28 -3.20
N GLY A 78 -1.13 -7.48 -1.90
CA GLY A 78 -0.98 -8.81 -1.30
C GLY A 78 0.43 -9.39 -1.52
N VAL A 79 1.46 -8.54 -1.36
CA VAL A 79 2.85 -8.93 -1.59
C VAL A 79 3.65 -8.98 -0.30
N ARG A 80 4.65 -9.86 -0.26
CA ARG A 80 5.68 -9.86 0.78
C ARG A 80 6.83 -8.96 0.34
N ILE A 81 7.09 -7.91 1.11
CA ILE A 81 8.25 -7.04 0.92
C ILE A 81 9.53 -7.78 1.32
N LYS A 82 10.53 -7.81 0.44
CA LYS A 82 11.84 -8.41 0.72
C LYS A 82 12.72 -7.39 1.46
N SER A 83 12.41 -7.12 2.73
CA SER A 83 13.29 -6.29 3.56
C SER A 83 14.49 -7.09 4.08
N LYS A 84 15.67 -6.47 4.09
CA LYS A 84 16.89 -7.02 4.71
C LYS A 84 16.99 -6.71 6.21
N LYS A 85 16.18 -5.78 6.73
CA LYS A 85 16.19 -5.35 8.13
C LYS A 85 14.80 -5.52 8.73
N VAL A 86 14.73 -6.22 9.85
CA VAL A 86 13.51 -6.44 10.64
C VAL A 86 13.61 -5.61 11.91
N LEU A 87 12.57 -4.84 12.24
CA LEU A 87 12.49 -4.14 13.51
C LEU A 87 11.97 -5.10 14.59
N LYS A 88 12.89 -5.59 15.44
CA LYS A 88 12.54 -6.52 16.51
C LYS A 88 11.54 -5.87 17.49
N ASN A 89 10.61 -6.68 17.99
CA ASN A 89 9.58 -6.31 18.98
C ASN A 89 8.41 -5.43 18.48
N PHE A 90 8.31 -5.15 17.17
CA PHE A 90 7.19 -4.40 16.59
C PHE A 90 6.27 -5.27 15.70
N GLY A 91 6.58 -6.56 15.55
CA GLY A 91 5.82 -7.50 14.70
C GLY A 91 6.37 -7.60 13.28
N THR A 92 5.80 -8.48 12.47
CA THR A 92 6.34 -8.82 11.13
C THR A 92 6.14 -7.76 10.05
N ARG A 93 5.24 -6.79 10.28
CA ARG A 93 4.97 -5.68 9.36
C ARG A 93 5.88 -4.46 9.58
N HIS A 94 6.61 -4.42 10.69
CA HIS A 94 7.55 -3.36 11.05
C HIS A 94 8.99 -3.80 10.79
#